data_AF-A0A101HHU9-F1
#
_entry.id   AF-A0A101HHU9-F1
#
_cell.length_a   1.000
_cell.length_b   1.000
_cell.length_c   1.000
_cell.angle_alpha   90.00
_cell.angle_beta   90.00
_cell.angle_gamma   90.00
#
_symmetry.space_group_name_H-M   'P 1'
#
loop_
_entity.id
_entity.type
_entity.pdbx_description
1 polymer ?
#
loop_
_entity_poly.entity_id
_entity_poly.type
_entity_poly.pdbx_seq_one_letter_code
_entity_poly.pdbx_strand_id
1 'polypeptide(L)'
;AYYYLLDMFRNVPFVNEESPVGSTLPPQIMAADLFDYIEKELIECEADMLDPFVGYDATYYGRAHKAANWALLSRLYLNAETYIGVKKYTESITYSKKVLDLNYQLDPVYANVFKADNHNSPEMIFPIRYEGSDTQTWGGMTFLLSAMEPSELQDEVNAVGAWQGNRATKALLHTFEREYQHEMDNRFSMLRLDYTENVEIVDPSLFTNNGIPVVKYYNRNSDGTLPPSNIAYTDFPLFRLGEIYLNYAEAVLRGGTGGDAATALQLVNDLRKRGYDGNSAATLSAGELTLDYILDERGREFFYEGQRRTDLIRFGKFTGSAYIWPWKGNVPEGRSVPDHFKVYPIPADDLGANENLEQNSGYESSNNAN
;
A
#
# COMPACT_ATOMS: atom_id res chain seq x y z
N ALA A 1 -9.05 11.39 1.11
CA ALA A 1 -8.20 12.30 0.30
C ALA A 1 -7.09 12.92 1.14
N TYR A 2 -7.41 13.72 2.17
CA TYR A 2 -6.41 14.39 3.01
C TYR A 2 -5.36 13.48 3.64
N TYR A 3 -5.68 12.23 3.98
CA TYR A 3 -4.68 11.23 4.39
C TYR A 3 -3.49 11.13 3.41
N TYR A 4 -3.74 11.06 2.11
CA TYR A 4 -2.68 10.98 1.10
C TYR A 4 -1.92 12.30 0.99
N LEU A 5 -2.61 13.44 1.11
CA LEU A 5 -1.94 14.74 1.14
C LEU A 5 -1.01 14.86 2.35
N LEU A 6 -1.45 14.40 3.54
CA LEU A 6 -0.63 14.32 4.73
C LEU A 6 0.58 13.40 4.49
N ASP A 7 0.39 12.16 4.03
CA ASP A 7 1.47 11.18 3.80
C ASP A 7 2.48 11.62 2.71
N MET A 8 2.00 12.26 1.65
CA MET A 8 2.82 12.62 0.50
C MET A 8 3.46 14.00 0.65
N PHE A 9 2.69 15.01 1.04
CA PHE A 9 3.08 16.42 0.98
C PHE A 9 3.13 17.12 2.34
N ARG A 10 2.56 16.54 3.41
CA ARG A 10 2.48 17.12 4.75
C ARG A 10 1.67 18.42 4.80
N ASN A 11 2.29 19.55 4.48
CA ASN A 11 1.70 20.88 4.61
C ASN A 11 1.08 21.27 3.28
N VAL A 12 -0.25 21.40 3.22
CA VAL A 12 -1.01 21.49 1.96
C VAL A 12 -2.05 22.59 2.00
N PRO A 13 -2.57 23.05 0.84
CA PRO A 13 -3.76 23.89 0.81
C PRO A 13 -4.92 23.17 1.50
N PHE A 14 -5.69 23.90 2.30
CA PHE A 14 -6.80 23.37 3.08
C PHE A 14 -8.11 24.05 2.76
N VAL A 15 -9.11 23.22 2.47
CA VAL A 15 -10.51 23.60 2.30
C VAL A 15 -11.42 22.59 2.97
N ASN A 16 -12.51 23.08 3.53
CA ASN A 16 -13.60 22.31 4.13
C ASN A 16 -14.94 22.98 3.80
N GLU A 17 -16.03 22.47 4.36
CA GLU A 17 -17.39 22.98 4.17
C GLU A 17 -17.62 24.40 4.73
N GLU A 18 -16.78 24.83 5.66
CA GLU A 18 -16.80 26.20 6.21
C GLU A 18 -16.01 27.20 5.36
N SER A 19 -15.23 26.70 4.39
CA SER A 19 -14.41 27.55 3.53
C SER A 19 -15.29 28.41 2.62
N PRO A 20 -14.96 29.70 2.45
CA PRO A 20 -15.79 30.60 1.65
C PRO A 20 -15.86 30.15 0.19
N VAL A 21 -17.07 30.20 -0.38
CA VAL A 21 -17.30 29.93 -1.80
C VAL A 21 -16.82 31.13 -2.62
N GLY A 22 -15.88 30.92 -3.55
CA GLY A 22 -15.41 31.96 -4.47
C GLY A 22 -13.89 31.94 -4.67
N SER A 23 -13.31 33.10 -4.99
CA SER A 23 -11.88 33.27 -5.31
C SER A 23 -11.01 33.55 -4.08
N THR A 24 -11.30 32.93 -2.94
CA THR A 24 -10.40 33.00 -1.77
C THR A 24 -9.33 31.93 -1.89
N LEU A 25 -8.08 32.35 -1.82
CA LEU A 25 -6.96 31.42 -1.83
C LEU A 25 -6.99 30.54 -0.57
N PRO A 26 -6.98 29.20 -0.69
CA PRO A 26 -6.99 28.32 0.47
C PRO A 26 -5.78 28.60 1.39
N PRO A 27 -5.97 28.68 2.72
CA PRO A 27 -4.83 28.74 3.63
C PRO A 27 -4.04 27.42 3.60
N GLN A 28 -2.78 27.46 4.00
CA GLN A 28 -2.00 26.25 4.24
C GLN A 28 -2.33 25.68 5.62
N ILE A 29 -2.59 24.38 5.69
CA ILE A 29 -2.65 23.64 6.96
C ILE A 29 -1.34 22.89 7.21
N MET A 30 -0.88 22.89 8.44
CA MET A 30 0.34 22.19 8.83
C MET A 30 0.05 20.73 9.18
N ALA A 31 1.07 19.87 9.06
CA ALA A 31 0.93 18.42 9.23
C ALA A 31 0.25 18.00 10.55
N ALA A 32 0.54 18.69 11.66
CA ALA A 32 -0.07 18.41 12.95
C ALA A 32 -1.58 18.71 12.95
N ASP A 33 -1.96 19.92 12.53
CA ASP A 33 -3.37 20.31 12.47
C ASP A 33 -4.15 19.50 11.42
N LEU A 34 -3.51 19.11 10.32
CA LEU A 34 -4.11 18.24 9.32
C LEU A 34 -4.31 16.81 9.85
N PHE A 35 -3.35 16.29 10.63
CA PHE A 35 -3.50 15.02 11.31
C PHE A 35 -4.72 15.06 12.25
N ASP A 36 -4.80 16.09 13.10
CA ASP A 36 -5.89 16.26 14.06
C ASP A 36 -7.24 16.43 13.37
N TYR A 37 -7.29 17.15 12.24
CA TYR A 37 -8.49 17.27 11.41
C TYR A 37 -8.92 15.90 10.85
N ILE A 38 -8.01 15.12 10.26
CA ILE A 38 -8.33 13.80 9.72
C ILE A 38 -8.79 12.85 10.84
N GLU A 39 -8.10 12.86 11.98
CA GLU A 39 -8.46 12.07 13.16
C GLU A 39 -9.89 12.41 13.62
N LYS A 40 -10.19 13.70 13.79
CA LYS A 40 -11.50 14.18 14.21
C LYS A 40 -12.59 13.76 13.22
N GLU A 41 -12.41 14.02 11.92
CA GLU A 41 -13.39 13.68 10.88
C GLU A 41 -13.72 12.18 10.88
N LEU A 42 -12.70 11.32 10.97
CA LEU A 42 -12.89 9.88 11.00
C LEU A 42 -13.62 9.43 12.26
N ILE A 43 -13.31 10.01 13.43
CA ILE A 43 -13.99 9.67 14.68
C ILE A 43 -15.45 10.13 14.67
N GLU A 44 -15.73 11.37 14.26
CA GLU A 44 -17.07 11.96 14.31
C GLU A 44 -18.01 11.32 13.29
N CYS A 45 -17.54 11.02 12.06
CA CYS A 45 -18.39 10.40 11.06
C CYS A 45 -18.70 8.92 11.34
N GLU A 46 -17.95 8.24 12.21
CA GLU A 46 -18.10 6.79 12.48
C GLU A 46 -19.55 6.40 12.78
N ALA A 47 -20.28 7.22 13.56
CA ALA A 47 -21.65 6.94 13.98
C ALA A 47 -22.65 6.87 12.82
N ASP A 48 -22.43 7.66 11.76
CA ASP A 48 -23.31 7.78 10.59
C ASP A 48 -22.91 6.85 9.44
N MET A 49 -21.77 6.17 9.56
CA MET A 49 -21.31 5.22 8.54
C MET A 49 -22.12 3.92 8.57
N LEU A 50 -22.14 3.25 7.41
CA LEU A 50 -22.66 1.89 7.28
C LEU A 50 -21.99 0.94 8.27
N ASP A 51 -22.77 0.02 8.83
CA ASP A 51 -22.22 -1.08 9.64
C ASP A 51 -21.30 -1.97 8.79
N PRO A 52 -20.26 -2.58 9.40
CA PRO A 52 -19.37 -3.48 8.68
C PRO A 52 -20.12 -4.68 8.09
N PHE A 53 -19.71 -5.09 6.90
CA PHE A 53 -20.10 -6.36 6.30
C PHE A 53 -18.87 -7.01 5.65
N VAL A 54 -18.93 -8.31 5.42
CA VAL A 54 -17.83 -9.11 4.87
C VAL A 54 -18.28 -9.71 3.54
N GLY A 55 -17.42 -9.63 2.52
CA GLY A 55 -17.69 -10.13 1.18
C GLY A 55 -18.63 -9.22 0.39
N TYR A 56 -19.25 -9.79 -0.64
CA TYR A 56 -20.09 -9.04 -1.58
C TYR A 56 -21.48 -8.72 -1.01
N ASP A 57 -21.81 -7.44 -1.00
CA ASP A 57 -23.17 -6.93 -0.79
C ASP A 57 -23.63 -6.18 -2.06
N ALA A 58 -24.75 -6.60 -2.64
CA ALA A 58 -25.22 -6.06 -3.92
C ALA A 58 -25.58 -4.56 -3.89
N THR A 59 -25.79 -3.98 -2.70
CA THR A 59 -26.14 -2.56 -2.53
C THR A 59 -24.96 -1.73 -2.03
N TYR A 60 -24.12 -2.33 -1.16
CA TYR A 60 -23.14 -1.60 -0.39
C TYR A 60 -21.69 -1.88 -0.78
N TYR A 61 -21.39 -2.94 -1.54
CA TYR A 61 -20.02 -3.29 -1.89
C TYR A 61 -19.31 -2.16 -2.65
N GLY A 62 -18.14 -1.76 -2.17
CA GLY A 62 -17.40 -0.58 -2.64
C GLY A 62 -17.72 0.75 -1.94
N ARG A 63 -18.68 0.78 -1.01
CA ARG A 63 -18.91 1.93 -0.13
C ARG A 63 -18.05 1.81 1.13
N ALA A 64 -17.52 2.92 1.61
CA ALA A 64 -16.83 2.95 2.89
C ALA A 64 -17.83 2.72 4.03
N HIS A 65 -17.54 1.72 4.87
CA HIS A 65 -18.27 1.41 6.11
C HIS A 65 -17.34 1.54 7.33
N LYS A 66 -17.85 1.35 8.54
CA LYS A 66 -17.08 1.53 9.79
C LYS A 66 -15.73 0.79 9.81
N ALA A 67 -15.65 -0.44 9.30
CA ALA A 67 -14.36 -1.15 9.25
C ALA A 67 -13.32 -0.52 8.29
N ALA A 68 -13.73 0.13 7.20
CA ALA A 68 -12.82 0.88 6.33
C ALA A 68 -12.29 2.14 7.04
N ASN A 69 -13.13 2.80 7.84
CA ASN A 69 -12.73 3.90 8.70
C ASN A 69 -11.70 3.44 9.76
N TRP A 70 -11.98 2.35 10.47
CA TRP A 70 -11.04 1.79 11.45
C TRP A 70 -9.71 1.33 10.83
N ALA A 71 -9.75 0.75 9.62
CA ALA A 71 -8.54 0.42 8.87
C ALA A 71 -7.69 1.67 8.61
N LEU A 72 -8.30 2.76 8.12
CA LEU A 72 -7.62 4.03 7.89
C LEU A 72 -7.10 4.66 9.19
N LEU A 73 -7.87 4.64 10.28
CA LEU A 73 -7.42 5.11 11.59
C LEU A 73 -6.20 4.30 12.08
N SER A 74 -6.22 2.98 11.95
CA SER A 74 -5.06 2.14 12.30
C SER A 74 -3.81 2.56 11.50
N ARG A 75 -3.96 2.81 10.19
CA ARG A 75 -2.85 3.25 9.32
C ARG A 75 -2.37 4.66 9.68
N LEU A 76 -3.29 5.58 9.95
CA LEU A 76 -2.97 6.96 10.37
C LEU A 76 -2.15 6.95 11.67
N TYR A 77 -2.62 6.21 12.67
CA TYR A 77 -1.97 6.11 13.97
C TYR A 77 -0.61 5.42 13.95
N LEU A 78 -0.48 4.35 13.17
CA LEU A 78 0.80 3.66 12.99
C LEU A 78 1.89 4.61 12.45
N ASN A 79 1.50 5.61 11.66
CA ASN A 79 2.42 6.58 11.06
C ASN A 79 2.48 7.93 11.81
N ALA A 80 1.77 8.10 12.93
CA ALA A 80 1.72 9.38 13.66
C ALA A 80 3.11 9.89 14.08
N GLU A 81 4.01 9.01 14.53
CA GLU A 81 5.37 9.43 14.91
C GLU A 81 6.13 10.02 13.71
N THR A 82 5.87 9.50 12.51
CA THR A 82 6.48 9.96 11.26
C THR A 82 5.85 11.25 10.73
N TYR A 83 4.56 11.45 10.98
CA TYR A 83 3.82 12.60 10.46
C TYR A 83 3.99 13.82 11.37
N ILE A 84 3.91 13.61 12.68
CA ILE A 84 3.76 14.67 13.68
C ILE A 84 4.69 14.50 14.90
N GLY A 85 5.55 13.48 14.92
CA GLY A 85 6.49 13.24 16.03
C GLY A 85 5.87 12.66 17.30
N VAL A 86 4.60 12.22 17.25
CA VAL A 86 3.86 11.68 18.40
C VAL A 86 3.57 10.19 18.20
N LYS A 87 3.95 9.35 19.16
CA LYS A 87 3.66 7.91 19.13
C LYS A 87 2.18 7.68 19.45
N LYS A 88 1.44 7.06 18.52
CA LYS A 88 0.04 6.64 18.70
C LYS A 88 -0.17 5.13 18.46
N TYR A 89 0.79 4.31 18.87
CA TYR A 89 0.75 2.86 18.63
C TYR A 89 -0.37 2.14 19.40
N THR A 90 -0.74 2.64 20.58
CA THR A 90 -1.88 2.11 21.35
C THR A 90 -3.20 2.32 20.61
N GLU A 91 -3.38 3.47 19.97
CA GLU A 91 -4.55 3.82 19.17
C GLU A 91 -4.59 2.98 17.89
N SER A 92 -3.43 2.77 17.24
CA SER A 92 -3.31 1.83 16.12
C SER A 92 -3.80 0.42 16.50
N ILE A 93 -3.36 -0.10 17.65
CA ILE A 93 -3.83 -1.40 18.16
C ILE A 93 -5.34 -1.38 18.40
N THR A 94 -5.85 -0.32 19.03
CA THR A 94 -7.27 -0.18 19.38
C THR A 94 -8.15 -0.29 18.12
N TYR A 95 -7.81 0.44 17.06
CA TYR A 95 -8.58 0.40 15.82
C TYR A 95 -8.33 -0.85 14.99
N SER A 96 -7.13 -1.44 15.03
CA SER A 96 -6.90 -2.77 14.45
C SER A 96 -7.81 -3.81 15.12
N LYS A 97 -7.94 -3.80 16.45
CA LYS A 97 -8.81 -4.74 17.19
C LYS A 97 -10.28 -4.62 16.80
N LYS A 98 -10.80 -3.39 16.60
CA LYS A 98 -12.17 -3.21 16.11
C LYS A 98 -12.44 -3.97 14.81
N VAL A 99 -11.45 -4.08 13.91
CA VAL A 99 -11.57 -4.86 12.67
C VAL A 99 -11.33 -6.36 12.91
N LEU A 100 -10.37 -6.73 13.77
CA LEU A 100 -10.09 -8.13 14.12
C LEU A 100 -11.25 -8.81 14.87
N ASP A 101 -12.08 -8.03 15.58
CA ASP A 101 -13.27 -8.52 16.28
C ASP A 101 -14.45 -8.80 15.32
N LEU A 102 -14.31 -8.47 14.03
CA LEU A 102 -15.29 -8.79 12.98
C LEU A 102 -14.96 -10.13 12.30
N ASN A 103 -15.91 -10.63 11.51
CA ASN A 103 -15.80 -11.94 10.84
C ASN A 103 -14.99 -11.92 9.53
N TYR A 104 -14.07 -10.96 9.34
CA TYR A 104 -13.15 -11.00 8.20
C TYR A 104 -12.21 -12.21 8.32
N GLN A 105 -11.81 -12.78 7.19
CA GLN A 105 -10.88 -13.91 7.14
C GLN A 105 -9.84 -13.68 6.05
N LEU A 106 -8.63 -14.20 6.25
CA LEU A 106 -7.67 -14.25 5.14
C LEU A 106 -8.25 -15.15 4.05
N ASP A 107 -8.12 -14.72 2.79
CA ASP A 107 -8.43 -15.61 1.68
C ASP A 107 -7.48 -16.81 1.74
N PRO A 108 -7.98 -18.05 1.73
CA PRO A 108 -7.12 -19.24 1.79
C PRO A 108 -6.15 -19.29 0.61
N VAL A 109 -6.45 -18.64 -0.51
CA VAL A 109 -5.56 -18.53 -1.67
C VAL A 109 -5.21 -17.06 -1.87
N TYR A 110 -3.97 -16.67 -1.59
CA TYR A 110 -3.51 -15.28 -1.69
C TYR A 110 -3.86 -14.63 -3.04
N ALA A 111 -3.67 -15.36 -4.13
CA ALA A 111 -3.94 -14.86 -5.48
C ALA A 111 -5.41 -14.46 -5.73
N ASN A 112 -6.38 -15.05 -5.01
CA ASN A 112 -7.81 -14.71 -5.18
C ASN A 112 -8.12 -13.26 -4.80
N VAL A 113 -7.34 -12.66 -3.91
CA VAL A 113 -7.48 -11.23 -3.54
C VAL A 113 -7.19 -10.31 -4.73
N PHE A 114 -6.49 -10.81 -5.76
CA PHE A 114 -6.00 -10.02 -6.89
C PHE A 114 -6.52 -10.53 -8.25
N LYS A 115 -7.62 -11.30 -8.22
CA LYS A 115 -8.32 -11.83 -9.41
C LYS A 115 -9.59 -11.03 -9.78
N ALA A 116 -10.14 -11.26 -10.96
CA ALA A 116 -11.29 -10.50 -11.48
C ALA A 116 -12.56 -10.61 -10.62
N ASP A 117 -12.70 -11.69 -9.86
CA ASP A 117 -13.81 -11.97 -8.95
C ASP A 117 -13.43 -11.78 -7.48
N ASN A 118 -12.41 -10.97 -7.19
CA ASN A 118 -11.91 -10.72 -5.83
C ASN A 118 -12.91 -10.02 -4.89
N HIS A 119 -14.04 -9.57 -5.41
CA HIS A 119 -15.19 -9.17 -4.61
C HIS A 119 -15.78 -10.30 -3.74
N ASN A 120 -15.45 -11.55 -4.07
CA ASN A 120 -15.80 -12.72 -3.26
C ASN A 120 -14.82 -12.98 -2.10
N SER A 121 -13.69 -12.27 -2.05
CA SER A 121 -12.69 -12.50 -1.02
C SER A 121 -13.18 -12.02 0.36
N PRO A 122 -13.17 -12.88 1.40
CA PRO A 122 -13.55 -12.49 2.75
C PRO A 122 -12.49 -11.61 3.43
N GLU A 123 -11.37 -11.33 2.74
CA GLU A 123 -10.29 -10.47 3.22
C GLU A 123 -10.54 -8.98 2.92
N MET A 124 -11.40 -8.69 1.93
CA MET A 124 -11.60 -7.36 1.39
C MET A 124 -12.36 -6.45 2.35
N ILE A 125 -11.72 -5.38 2.84
CA ILE A 125 -12.35 -4.39 3.73
C ILE A 125 -12.84 -3.19 2.92
N PHE A 126 -12.04 -2.69 1.97
CA PHE A 126 -12.44 -1.57 1.14
C PHE A 126 -11.77 -1.65 -0.24
N PRO A 127 -12.55 -1.92 -1.30
CA PRO A 127 -12.06 -1.96 -2.68
C PRO A 127 -12.21 -0.62 -3.40
N ILE A 128 -11.37 -0.37 -4.42
CA ILE A 128 -11.73 0.52 -5.53
C ILE A 128 -12.28 -0.34 -6.67
N ARG A 129 -13.51 -0.04 -7.09
CA ARG A 129 -14.34 -0.91 -7.94
C ARG A 129 -14.01 -0.82 -9.43
N TYR A 130 -13.91 -1.96 -10.09
CA TYR A 130 -13.71 -2.12 -11.53
C TYR A 130 -14.76 -3.07 -12.12
N GLU A 131 -15.42 -2.66 -13.21
CA GLU A 131 -16.50 -3.39 -13.88
C GLU A 131 -16.37 -3.17 -15.39
N GLY A 132 -15.27 -3.67 -15.96
CA GLY A 132 -14.98 -3.57 -17.39
C GLY A 132 -15.09 -2.12 -17.91
N SER A 133 -15.89 -1.92 -18.96
CA SER A 133 -16.09 -0.60 -19.58
C SER A 133 -16.82 0.41 -18.69
N ASP A 134 -17.61 -0.04 -17.72
CA ASP A 134 -18.50 0.85 -16.95
C ASP A 134 -17.73 1.74 -15.98
N THR A 135 -16.57 1.28 -15.50
CA THR A 135 -15.67 2.04 -14.63
C THR A 135 -14.25 2.13 -15.19
N GLN A 136 -14.11 2.02 -16.51
CA GLN A 136 -12.80 2.00 -17.17
C GLN A 136 -11.99 3.27 -16.86
N THR A 137 -10.75 3.05 -16.43
CA THR A 137 -9.72 4.08 -16.36
C THR A 137 -8.35 3.49 -16.71
N TRP A 138 -7.59 4.21 -17.51
CA TRP A 138 -6.25 3.82 -17.96
C TRP A 138 -5.18 3.98 -16.89
N GLY A 139 -5.44 4.76 -15.82
CA GLY A 139 -4.51 4.98 -14.71
C GLY A 139 -4.79 4.11 -13.48
N GLY A 140 -5.81 3.24 -13.56
CA GLY A 140 -6.25 2.37 -12.47
C GLY A 140 -5.76 0.93 -12.62
N MET A 141 -6.65 -0.04 -12.38
CA MET A 141 -6.33 -1.46 -12.51
C MET A 141 -5.95 -1.87 -13.94
N THR A 142 -6.45 -1.16 -14.97
CA THR A 142 -5.98 -1.37 -16.35
C THR A 142 -4.48 -1.11 -16.48
N PHE A 143 -3.93 -0.09 -15.79
CA PHE A 143 -2.49 0.16 -15.75
C PHE A 143 -1.75 -0.96 -15.03
N LEU A 144 -2.22 -1.37 -13.85
CA LEU A 144 -1.52 -2.39 -13.07
C LEU A 144 -1.49 -3.77 -13.76
N LEU A 145 -2.57 -4.13 -14.47
CA LEU A 145 -2.63 -5.34 -15.27
C LEU A 145 -1.71 -5.25 -16.50
N SER A 146 -1.65 -4.08 -17.16
CA SER A 146 -0.94 -3.94 -18.43
C SER A 146 0.54 -3.60 -18.29
N ALA A 147 0.93 -2.85 -17.26
CA ALA A 147 2.26 -2.24 -17.18
C ALA A 147 3.35 -3.17 -16.64
N MET A 148 2.99 -4.34 -16.09
CA MET A 148 3.91 -5.14 -15.26
C MET A 148 4.40 -6.43 -15.92
N GLU A 149 3.79 -6.78 -17.04
CA GLU A 149 3.95 -8.08 -17.68
C GLU A 149 4.73 -7.99 -19.00
N PRO A 150 5.52 -9.02 -19.33
CA PRO A 150 6.04 -9.21 -20.68
C PRO A 150 4.90 -9.61 -21.62
N SER A 151 5.07 -9.40 -22.93
CA SER A 151 4.03 -9.68 -23.92
C SER A 151 3.54 -11.13 -23.92
N GLU A 152 4.41 -12.06 -23.55
CA GLU A 152 4.14 -13.49 -23.46
C GLU A 152 3.16 -13.86 -22.34
N LEU A 153 2.93 -12.97 -21.37
CA LEU A 153 2.01 -13.19 -20.24
C LEU A 153 0.67 -12.47 -20.39
N GLN A 154 0.50 -11.68 -21.46
CA GLN A 154 -0.73 -10.90 -21.67
C GLN A 154 -1.99 -11.78 -21.67
N ASP A 155 -1.93 -12.94 -22.33
CA ASP A 155 -3.05 -13.90 -22.39
C ASP A 155 -3.29 -14.58 -21.03
N GLU A 156 -2.24 -14.80 -20.22
CA GLU A 156 -2.35 -15.38 -18.89
C GLU A 156 -3.11 -14.44 -17.95
N VAL A 157 -2.80 -13.14 -18.02
CA VAL A 157 -3.39 -12.09 -17.18
C VAL A 157 -4.73 -11.59 -17.72
N ASN A 158 -4.99 -11.76 -19.02
CA ASN A 158 -6.14 -11.19 -19.72
C ASN A 158 -6.16 -9.65 -19.66
N ALA A 159 -4.98 -9.03 -19.84
CA ALA A 159 -4.85 -7.57 -19.89
C ALA A 159 -5.22 -7.00 -21.28
N VAL A 160 -5.52 -5.69 -21.30
CA VAL A 160 -5.77 -4.95 -22.56
C VAL A 160 -4.51 -4.92 -23.44
N GLY A 161 -3.32 -4.91 -22.83
CA GLY A 161 -2.04 -4.91 -23.53
C GLY A 161 -0.88 -5.15 -22.56
N ALA A 162 0.27 -5.55 -23.09
CA ALA A 162 1.53 -5.56 -22.33
C ALA A 162 2.30 -4.26 -22.58
N TRP A 163 2.18 -3.29 -21.67
CA TRP A 163 2.85 -1.99 -21.76
C TRP A 163 4.28 -2.00 -21.25
N GLN A 164 4.69 -3.08 -20.56
CA GLN A 164 6.10 -3.36 -20.26
C GLN A 164 6.83 -2.18 -19.59
N GLY A 165 6.21 -1.59 -18.58
CA GLY A 165 6.77 -0.47 -17.84
C GLY A 165 7.41 -0.92 -16.53
N ASN A 166 6.56 -1.21 -15.55
CA ASN A 166 6.97 -1.47 -14.17
C ASN A 166 7.46 -2.91 -13.99
N ARG A 167 8.58 -3.09 -13.31
CA ARG A 167 9.12 -4.41 -12.96
C ARG A 167 9.81 -4.36 -11.60
N ALA A 168 9.94 -5.50 -10.95
CA ALA A 168 10.58 -5.56 -9.65
C ALA A 168 12.09 -5.41 -9.78
N THR A 169 12.68 -4.72 -8.81
CA THR A 169 14.13 -4.78 -8.58
C THR A 169 14.46 -6.07 -7.83
N LYS A 170 15.71 -6.54 -7.91
CA LYS A 170 16.21 -7.64 -7.07
C LYS A 170 16.03 -7.41 -5.55
N ALA A 171 15.81 -6.17 -5.11
CA ALA A 171 15.56 -5.91 -3.70
C ALA A 171 14.25 -6.54 -3.20
N LEU A 172 13.23 -6.68 -4.06
CA LEU A 172 12.02 -7.43 -3.73
C LEU A 172 12.30 -8.94 -3.67
N LEU A 173 13.03 -9.47 -4.66
CA LEU A 173 13.49 -10.87 -4.66
C LEU A 173 14.23 -11.22 -3.36
N HIS A 174 15.17 -10.37 -2.94
CA HIS A 174 15.91 -10.59 -1.70
C HIS A 174 15.03 -10.57 -0.44
N THR A 175 13.83 -9.97 -0.45
CA THR A 175 12.91 -10.11 0.69
C THR A 175 12.34 -11.51 0.78
N PHE A 176 12.13 -12.22 -0.33
CA PHE A 176 11.75 -13.63 -0.33
C PHE A 176 12.94 -14.52 0.04
N GLU A 177 14.09 -14.36 -0.62
CA GLU A 177 15.27 -15.23 -0.43
C GLU A 177 15.86 -15.24 0.99
N ARG A 178 15.50 -14.25 1.84
CA ARG A 178 15.85 -14.24 3.27
C ARG A 178 15.08 -15.27 4.09
N GLU A 179 13.98 -15.79 3.56
CA GLU A 179 13.14 -16.77 4.23
C GLU A 179 13.61 -18.19 3.95
N TYR A 180 13.50 -19.04 4.97
CA TYR A 180 13.76 -20.47 4.82
C TYR A 180 12.70 -21.11 3.91
N GLN A 181 13.12 -21.80 2.85
CA GLN A 181 12.24 -22.41 1.85
C GLN A 181 11.27 -21.41 1.19
N HIS A 182 11.76 -20.21 0.89
CA HIS A 182 10.98 -19.15 0.26
C HIS A 182 10.28 -19.55 -1.05
N GLU A 183 10.78 -20.56 -1.75
CA GLU A 183 10.15 -21.10 -2.96
C GLU A 183 8.79 -21.75 -2.69
N MET A 184 8.49 -22.09 -1.42
CA MET A 184 7.18 -22.56 -0.97
C MET A 184 6.19 -21.42 -0.71
N ASP A 185 6.66 -20.17 -0.60
CA ASP A 185 5.79 -19.01 -0.47
C ASP A 185 5.10 -18.74 -1.81
N ASN A 186 3.81 -19.03 -1.94
CA ASN A 186 3.03 -18.85 -3.16
C ASN A 186 3.05 -17.38 -3.67
N ARG A 187 3.35 -16.40 -2.83
CA ARG A 187 3.56 -14.99 -3.22
C ARG A 187 4.85 -14.81 -4.04
N PHE A 188 5.86 -15.64 -3.80
CA PHE A 188 7.12 -15.64 -4.55
C PHE A 188 6.89 -15.97 -6.02
N SER A 189 5.93 -16.86 -6.34
CA SER A 189 5.61 -17.25 -7.72
C SER A 189 5.11 -16.08 -8.59
N MET A 190 4.69 -14.96 -7.97
CA MET A 190 4.29 -13.73 -8.67
C MET A 190 5.49 -12.95 -9.21
N LEU A 191 6.71 -13.26 -8.77
CA LEU A 191 7.96 -12.80 -9.40
C LEU A 191 8.30 -13.78 -10.52
N ARG A 192 8.08 -13.36 -11.76
CA ARG A 192 8.22 -14.21 -12.97
C ARG A 192 9.68 -14.32 -13.42
N LEU A 193 10.48 -14.98 -12.59
CA LEU A 193 11.91 -15.22 -12.83
C LEU A 193 12.15 -16.06 -14.11
N ASP A 194 11.16 -16.83 -14.53
CA ASP A 194 11.12 -17.59 -15.79
C ASP A 194 11.04 -16.71 -17.05
N TYR A 195 10.70 -15.42 -16.90
CA TYR A 195 10.57 -14.45 -18.00
C TYR A 195 11.66 -13.37 -17.98
N THR A 196 12.78 -13.61 -17.29
CA THR A 196 13.93 -12.71 -17.32
C THR A 196 15.24 -13.48 -17.25
N GLU A 197 16.18 -13.15 -18.13
CA GLU A 197 17.56 -13.63 -18.06
C GLU A 197 18.43 -12.79 -17.11
N ASN A 198 17.95 -11.61 -16.70
CA ASN A 198 18.69 -10.69 -15.86
C ASN A 198 17.78 -9.97 -14.86
N VAL A 199 17.91 -10.35 -13.60
CA VAL A 199 17.17 -9.79 -12.47
C VAL A 199 17.61 -8.37 -12.09
N GLU A 200 18.74 -7.90 -12.61
CA GLU A 200 19.21 -6.53 -12.44
C GLU A 200 18.53 -5.61 -13.47
N ILE A 201 18.12 -4.43 -13.00
CA ILE A 201 17.80 -3.33 -13.90
C ILE A 201 19.13 -2.73 -14.34
N VAL A 202 19.51 -2.89 -15.61
CA VAL A 202 20.74 -2.30 -16.18
C VAL A 202 20.44 -0.98 -16.89
N ASP A 203 19.25 -0.90 -17.49
CA ASP A 203 18.77 0.28 -18.21
C ASP A 203 17.28 0.45 -17.93
N PRO A 204 16.90 1.42 -17.07
CA PRO A 204 15.51 1.66 -16.71
C PRO A 204 14.58 1.88 -17.91
N SER A 205 15.11 2.28 -19.08
CA SER A 205 14.31 2.48 -20.30
C SER A 205 13.91 1.19 -21.03
N LEU A 206 14.51 0.03 -20.70
CA LEU A 206 14.27 -1.26 -21.36
C LEU A 206 13.59 -2.24 -20.42
N PHE A 207 12.52 -2.93 -20.81
CA PHE A 207 11.85 -3.91 -19.91
C PHE A 207 12.43 -5.32 -19.97
N THR A 208 12.55 -5.88 -21.17
CA THR A 208 12.98 -7.26 -21.40
C THR A 208 14.38 -7.51 -20.85
N ASN A 209 14.55 -8.57 -20.06
CA ASN A 209 15.81 -8.95 -19.43
C ASN A 209 16.47 -7.79 -18.66
N ASN A 210 15.66 -7.02 -17.91
CA ASN A 210 16.13 -5.83 -17.21
C ASN A 210 15.38 -5.62 -15.88
N GLY A 211 15.46 -6.59 -14.99
CA GLY A 211 14.63 -6.68 -13.79
C GLY A 211 13.64 -7.84 -13.89
N ILE A 212 12.79 -7.97 -12.88
CA ILE A 212 11.92 -9.13 -12.70
C ILE A 212 10.49 -8.75 -13.05
N PRO A 213 9.88 -9.32 -14.11
CA PRO A 213 8.47 -9.11 -14.37
C PRO A 213 7.61 -9.61 -13.20
N VAL A 214 6.50 -8.93 -12.92
CA VAL A 214 5.66 -9.24 -11.78
C VAL A 214 4.24 -9.43 -12.24
N VAL A 215 3.65 -10.58 -11.92
CA VAL A 215 2.24 -10.86 -12.16
C VAL A 215 1.56 -11.14 -10.83
N LYS A 216 1.02 -10.06 -10.25
CA LYS A 216 0.23 -10.11 -9.01
C LYS A 216 -1.26 -10.03 -9.28
N TYR A 217 -1.66 -9.15 -10.19
CA TYR A 217 -3.04 -8.91 -10.55
C TYR A 217 -3.40 -9.70 -11.81
N TYR A 218 -4.59 -10.28 -11.83
CA TYR A 218 -5.13 -11.05 -12.94
C TYR A 218 -6.54 -10.56 -13.26
N ASN A 219 -6.83 -10.30 -14.54
CA ASN A 219 -8.18 -10.06 -15.01
C ASN A 219 -8.87 -11.39 -15.40
N ARG A 220 -8.76 -12.36 -14.50
CA ARG A 220 -9.24 -13.74 -14.66
C ARG A 220 -9.87 -14.18 -13.33
N ASN A 221 -10.98 -14.89 -13.39
CA ASN A 221 -11.69 -15.31 -12.18
C ASN A 221 -10.90 -16.39 -11.43
N SER A 222 -11.21 -16.59 -10.15
CA SER A 222 -10.60 -17.57 -9.26
C SER A 222 -10.68 -18.99 -9.81
N ASP A 223 -11.79 -19.34 -10.45
CA ASP A 223 -12.06 -20.62 -11.13
C ASP A 223 -11.37 -20.78 -12.50
N GLY A 224 -10.71 -19.73 -12.98
CA GLY A 224 -10.04 -19.70 -14.28
C GLY A 224 -10.97 -19.45 -15.46
N THR A 225 -12.17 -18.92 -15.26
CA THR A 225 -12.97 -18.34 -16.34
C THR A 225 -12.51 -16.90 -16.63
N LEU A 226 -12.82 -16.41 -17.83
CA LEU A 226 -12.55 -15.03 -18.22
C LEU A 226 -13.80 -14.17 -17.94
N PRO A 227 -13.63 -12.92 -17.46
CA PRO A 227 -14.73 -11.96 -17.40
C PRO A 227 -15.17 -11.55 -18.83
N PRO A 228 -16.31 -10.81 -18.97
CA PRO A 228 -16.87 -10.47 -20.28
C PRO A 228 -15.96 -9.67 -21.23
N SER A 229 -14.92 -9.00 -20.74
CA SER A 229 -13.92 -8.32 -21.56
C SER A 229 -12.55 -8.32 -20.88
N ASN A 230 -11.51 -7.87 -21.61
CA ASN A 230 -10.16 -7.70 -21.08
C ASN A 230 -9.91 -6.32 -20.42
N ILE A 231 -10.93 -5.46 -20.34
CA ILE A 231 -10.91 -4.28 -19.47
C ILE A 231 -11.07 -4.76 -18.03
N ALA A 232 -10.38 -4.13 -17.08
CA ALA A 232 -10.28 -4.63 -15.70
C ALA A 232 -11.64 -4.89 -15.02
N TYR A 233 -11.78 -6.07 -14.44
CA TYR A 233 -12.81 -6.44 -13.45
C TYR A 233 -12.22 -6.65 -12.04
N THR A 234 -10.91 -6.83 -11.96
CA THR A 234 -10.18 -6.93 -10.69
C THR A 234 -10.32 -5.64 -9.90
N ASP A 235 -10.87 -5.70 -8.70
CA ASP A 235 -10.92 -4.55 -7.81
C ASP A 235 -9.53 -4.27 -7.19
N PHE A 236 -9.19 -3.01 -6.94
CA PHE A 236 -7.98 -2.68 -6.19
C PHE A 236 -8.24 -2.82 -4.69
N PRO A 237 -7.53 -3.70 -3.95
CA PRO A 237 -7.74 -3.88 -2.51
C PRO A 237 -7.10 -2.75 -1.71
N LEU A 238 -7.81 -1.62 -1.56
CA LEU A 238 -7.27 -0.45 -0.86
C LEU A 238 -7.04 -0.70 0.64
N PHE A 239 -7.97 -1.44 1.28
CA PHE A 239 -7.80 -2.00 2.62
C PHE A 239 -8.21 -3.48 2.61
N ARG A 240 -7.38 -4.32 3.23
CA ARG A 240 -7.64 -5.75 3.41
C ARG A 240 -7.10 -6.25 4.74
N LEU A 241 -7.62 -7.38 5.23
CA LEU A 241 -7.33 -7.89 6.57
C LEU A 241 -5.83 -8.10 6.83
N GLY A 242 -5.04 -8.52 5.83
CA GLY A 242 -3.60 -8.68 6.01
C GLY A 242 -2.90 -7.39 6.46
N GLU A 243 -3.40 -6.23 6.08
CA GLU A 243 -2.86 -4.95 6.57
C GLU A 243 -3.14 -4.75 8.05
N ILE A 244 -4.35 -5.09 8.51
CA ILE A 244 -4.72 -4.99 9.92
C ILE A 244 -3.83 -5.88 10.77
N TYR A 245 -3.51 -7.08 10.29
CA TYR A 245 -2.62 -8.02 10.97
C TYR A 245 -1.23 -7.42 11.16
N LEU A 246 -0.66 -6.85 10.08
CA LEU A 246 0.69 -6.26 10.13
C LEU A 246 0.72 -4.90 10.86
N ASN A 247 -0.36 -4.11 10.81
CA ASN A 247 -0.49 -2.88 11.59
C ASN A 247 -0.53 -3.19 13.10
N TYR A 248 -1.33 -4.18 13.51
CA TYR A 248 -1.39 -4.62 14.90
C TYR A 248 -0.03 -5.13 15.39
N ALA A 249 0.59 -6.05 14.64
CA ALA A 249 1.86 -6.65 15.03
C ALA A 249 2.98 -5.61 15.14
N GLU A 250 3.07 -4.69 14.17
CA GLU A 250 4.03 -3.60 14.21
C GLU A 250 3.81 -2.69 15.43
N ALA A 251 2.57 -2.26 15.68
CA ALA A 251 2.25 -1.38 16.80
C ALA A 251 2.58 -2.02 18.16
N VAL A 252 2.34 -3.33 18.32
CA VAL A 252 2.73 -4.07 19.54
C VAL A 252 4.25 -4.09 19.69
N LEU A 253 5.01 -4.40 18.64
CA LEU A 253 6.49 -4.41 18.69
C LEU A 253 7.09 -3.04 18.99
N ARG A 254 6.39 -1.96 18.61
CA ARG A 254 6.78 -0.57 18.92
C ARG A 254 6.39 -0.12 20.33
N GLY A 255 5.80 -1.01 21.13
CA GLY A 255 5.46 -0.77 22.54
C GLY A 255 4.08 -0.15 22.76
N GLY A 256 3.18 -0.21 21.76
CA GLY A 256 1.77 0.11 21.97
C GLY A 256 1.14 -0.81 23.02
N THR A 257 0.20 -0.28 23.79
CA THR A 257 -0.53 -1.04 24.83
C THR A 257 -1.90 -1.50 24.34
N GLY A 258 -2.53 -2.44 25.07
CA GLY A 258 -3.87 -2.96 24.71
C GLY A 258 -3.88 -4.12 23.70
N GLY A 259 -2.70 -4.49 23.21
CA GLY A 259 -2.42 -5.70 22.45
C GLY A 259 -1.33 -6.54 23.11
N ASP A 260 -1.07 -7.73 22.59
CA ASP A 260 -0.08 -8.65 23.15
C ASP A 260 0.77 -9.32 22.06
N ALA A 261 1.98 -9.72 22.46
CA ALA A 261 2.99 -10.27 21.57
C ALA A 261 2.61 -11.65 21.00
N ALA A 262 1.79 -12.43 21.72
CA ALA A 262 1.36 -13.74 21.26
C ALA A 262 0.37 -13.62 20.11
N THR A 263 -0.62 -12.71 20.22
CA THR A 263 -1.52 -12.38 19.11
C THR A 263 -0.76 -11.76 17.95
N ALA A 264 0.18 -10.84 18.18
CA ALA A 264 1.00 -10.27 17.11
C ALA A 264 1.74 -11.37 16.31
N LEU A 265 2.38 -12.31 17.01
CA LEU A 265 3.05 -13.45 16.38
C LEU A 265 2.09 -14.37 15.63
N GLN A 266 0.92 -14.66 16.23
CA GLN A 266 -0.10 -15.49 15.61
C GLN A 266 -0.57 -14.90 14.28
N LEU A 267 -0.92 -13.61 14.25
CA LEU A 267 -1.40 -12.92 13.06
C LEU A 267 -0.35 -12.95 11.93
N VAL A 268 0.92 -12.69 12.25
CA VAL A 268 2.01 -12.76 11.24
C VAL A 268 2.22 -14.20 10.76
N ASN A 269 2.16 -15.18 11.65
CA ASN A 269 2.23 -16.59 11.27
C ASN A 269 1.06 -17.05 10.41
N ASP A 270 -0.14 -16.49 10.59
CA ASP A 270 -1.30 -16.82 9.76
C ASP A 270 -1.14 -16.32 8.32
N LEU A 271 -0.60 -15.11 8.13
CA LEU A 271 -0.24 -14.60 6.79
C LEU A 271 0.79 -15.50 6.11
N ARG A 272 1.83 -15.89 6.84
CA ARG A 272 2.88 -16.74 6.30
C ARG A 272 2.36 -18.14 5.99
N LYS A 273 1.56 -18.74 6.88
CA LYS A 273 0.96 -20.05 6.62
C LYS A 273 0.08 -20.01 5.39
N ARG A 274 -0.65 -18.93 5.15
CA ARG A 274 -1.41 -18.71 3.91
C ARG A 274 -0.50 -18.59 2.68
N GLY A 275 0.66 -17.97 2.81
CA GLY A 275 1.68 -17.94 1.76
C GLY A 275 2.28 -19.33 1.49
N TYR A 276 2.50 -20.14 2.52
CA TYR A 276 3.19 -21.44 2.41
C TYR A 276 2.22 -22.63 2.31
N ASP A 277 0.94 -22.39 1.99
CA ASP A 277 -0.11 -23.42 1.91
C ASP A 277 -0.18 -24.33 3.16
N GLY A 278 0.01 -23.73 4.35
CA GLY A 278 -0.02 -24.40 5.65
C GLY A 278 1.26 -25.13 6.05
N ASN A 279 2.34 -25.03 5.26
CA ASN A 279 3.61 -25.69 5.57
C ASN A 279 4.23 -25.15 6.87
N SER A 280 4.86 -26.04 7.66
CA SER A 280 5.53 -25.67 8.90
C SER A 280 6.68 -24.67 8.73
N ALA A 281 7.30 -24.57 7.54
CA ALA A 281 8.35 -23.60 7.23
C ALA A 281 7.90 -22.14 7.39
N ALA A 282 6.59 -21.86 7.32
CA ALA A 282 6.03 -20.55 7.58
C ALA A 282 6.06 -20.13 9.07
N THR A 283 6.29 -21.04 10.01
CA THR A 283 6.11 -20.71 11.43
C THR A 283 7.34 -20.01 12.00
N LEU A 284 7.16 -18.75 12.40
CA LEU A 284 8.13 -17.99 13.18
C LEU A 284 7.97 -18.26 14.67
N SER A 285 9.08 -18.24 15.37
CA SER A 285 9.14 -18.08 16.82
C SER A 285 9.03 -16.62 17.25
N ALA A 286 8.72 -16.39 18.53
CA ALA A 286 8.64 -15.04 19.08
C ALA A 286 9.95 -14.24 18.97
N GLY A 287 11.11 -14.91 18.96
CA GLY A 287 12.42 -14.24 18.84
C GLY A 287 12.74 -13.78 17.41
N GLU A 288 12.07 -14.34 16.40
CA GLU A 288 12.26 -13.98 15.00
C GLU A 288 11.39 -12.79 14.58
N LEU A 289 10.27 -12.56 15.28
CA LEU A 289 9.37 -11.45 15.02
C LEU A 289 9.98 -10.12 15.51
N THR A 290 10.65 -9.44 14.59
CA THR A 290 11.29 -8.13 14.81
C THR A 290 10.68 -7.04 13.93
N LEU A 291 11.02 -5.78 14.18
CA LEU A 291 10.60 -4.67 13.31
C LEU A 291 11.14 -4.84 11.89
N ASP A 292 12.42 -5.20 11.72
CA ASP A 292 12.98 -5.46 10.39
C ASP A 292 12.26 -6.62 9.69
N TYR A 293 11.89 -7.66 10.45
CA TYR A 293 11.06 -8.75 9.92
C TYR A 293 9.70 -8.24 9.43
N ILE A 294 9.00 -7.41 10.22
CA ILE A 294 7.73 -6.80 9.79
C ILE A 294 7.88 -6.02 8.49
N LEU A 295 8.96 -5.24 8.34
CA LEU A 295 9.15 -4.47 7.11
C LEU A 295 9.36 -5.36 5.87
N ASP A 296 10.08 -6.47 6.03
CA ASP A 296 10.26 -7.45 4.96
C ASP A 296 8.94 -8.21 4.69
N GLU A 297 8.19 -8.60 5.71
CA GLU A 297 6.87 -9.24 5.56
C GLU A 297 5.86 -8.30 4.89
N ARG A 298 5.85 -7.01 5.21
CA ARG A 298 5.07 -6.00 4.47
C ARG A 298 5.51 -5.89 3.01
N GLY A 299 6.80 -6.09 2.73
CA GLY A 299 7.32 -6.16 1.36
C GLY A 299 6.77 -7.36 0.60
N ARG A 300 6.78 -8.55 1.20
CA ARG A 300 6.24 -9.79 0.61
C ARG A 300 4.72 -9.79 0.53
N GLU A 301 4.04 -9.22 1.51
CA GLU A 301 2.58 -9.20 1.58
C GLU A 301 1.98 -8.11 0.69
N PHE A 302 2.58 -6.91 0.61
CA PHE A 302 1.98 -5.73 -0.05
C PHE A 302 2.74 -5.19 -1.27
N PHE A 303 3.66 -5.94 -1.88
CA PHE A 303 4.32 -5.48 -3.11
C PHE A 303 3.26 -5.06 -4.14
N TYR A 304 3.46 -3.89 -4.76
CA TYR A 304 2.55 -3.29 -5.74
C TYR A 304 1.15 -2.87 -5.24
N GLU A 305 0.91 -2.81 -3.93
CA GLU A 305 -0.35 -2.29 -3.34
C GLU A 305 -0.23 -0.83 -2.84
N GLY A 306 0.79 -0.08 -3.28
CA GLY A 306 0.88 1.36 -3.01
C GLY A 306 1.35 1.77 -1.61
N GLN A 307 1.85 0.84 -0.77
CA GLN A 307 2.21 1.13 0.63
C GLN A 307 3.72 1.29 0.89
N ARG A 308 4.58 0.80 -0.01
CA ARG A 308 6.02 0.62 0.26
C ARG A 308 6.76 1.90 0.63
N ARG A 309 6.41 3.05 0.04
CA ARG A 309 7.04 4.35 0.37
C ARG A 309 6.77 4.73 1.83
N THR A 310 5.50 4.74 2.24
CA THR A 310 5.08 5.08 3.61
C THR A 310 5.76 4.18 4.63
N ASP A 311 5.80 2.87 4.37
CA ASP A 311 6.50 1.92 5.24
C ASP A 311 8.00 2.20 5.33
N LEU A 312 8.70 2.39 4.20
CA LEU A 312 10.13 2.71 4.23
C LEU A 312 10.43 4.03 4.96
N ILE A 313 9.55 5.03 4.89
CA ILE A 313 9.71 6.29 5.63
C ILE A 313 9.54 6.04 7.13
N ARG A 314 8.49 5.33 7.54
CA ARG A 314 8.23 4.99 8.95
C ARG A 314 9.36 4.18 9.60
N PHE A 315 10.08 3.41 8.80
CA PHE A 315 11.25 2.63 9.23
C PHE A 315 12.58 3.38 9.07
N GLY A 316 12.58 4.63 8.61
CA GLY A 316 13.81 5.42 8.42
C GLY A 316 14.73 4.87 7.32
N LYS A 317 14.16 4.14 6.35
CA LYS A 317 14.89 3.40 5.31
C LYS A 317 14.66 3.98 3.90
N PHE A 318 13.72 4.91 3.73
CA PHE A 318 13.44 5.52 2.42
C PHE A 318 14.58 6.44 1.92
N THR A 319 15.05 7.37 2.76
CA THR A 319 16.20 8.24 2.47
C THR A 319 17.46 7.70 3.16
N GLY A 320 18.58 8.43 3.10
CA GLY A 320 19.82 8.02 3.78
C GLY A 320 20.39 6.67 3.30
N SER A 321 21.28 6.08 4.11
CA SER A 321 22.04 4.86 3.79
C SER A 321 21.58 3.62 4.55
N ALA A 322 20.57 3.71 5.42
CA ALA A 322 20.10 2.59 6.26
C ALA A 322 19.52 1.42 5.43
N TYR A 323 19.05 1.69 4.22
CA TYR A 323 18.62 0.69 3.26
C TYR A 323 18.88 1.20 1.84
N ILE A 324 19.73 0.49 1.11
CA ILE A 324 20.09 0.80 -0.28
C ILE A 324 19.50 -0.29 -1.16
N TRP A 325 18.86 0.12 -2.26
CA TRP A 325 18.29 -0.77 -3.27
C TRP A 325 18.71 -0.27 -4.67
N PRO A 326 18.60 -1.12 -5.71
CA PRO A 326 19.00 -0.76 -7.06
C PRO A 326 18.32 0.51 -7.54
N TRP A 327 19.08 1.40 -8.19
CA TRP A 327 18.60 2.68 -8.72
C TRP A 327 18.12 3.71 -7.69
N LYS A 328 18.26 3.45 -6.38
CA LYS A 328 18.01 4.47 -5.36
C LYS A 328 18.91 5.70 -5.61
N GLY A 329 18.30 6.87 -5.76
CA GLY A 329 19.05 8.11 -6.02
C GLY A 329 19.70 8.17 -7.41
N ASN A 330 19.15 7.43 -8.39
CA ASN A 330 19.59 7.40 -9.79
C ASN A 330 21.03 6.86 -9.98
N VAL A 331 21.37 5.80 -9.27
CA VAL A 331 22.65 5.08 -9.38
C VAL A 331 22.36 3.57 -9.37
N PRO A 332 22.91 2.75 -10.29
CA PRO A 332 22.58 1.32 -10.36
C PRO A 332 22.70 0.58 -9.03
N GLU A 333 23.80 0.78 -8.29
CA GLU A 333 24.06 0.17 -6.98
C GLU A 333 23.23 0.81 -5.85
N GLY A 334 22.62 1.95 -6.13
CA GLY A 334 21.90 2.79 -5.18
C GLY A 334 22.82 3.68 -4.36
N ARG A 335 22.31 4.84 -3.95
CA ARG A 335 22.98 5.76 -3.02
C ARG A 335 21.99 6.40 -2.06
N SER A 336 22.50 6.96 -0.98
CA SER A 336 21.71 7.80 -0.07
C SER A 336 21.21 9.05 -0.79
N VAL A 337 20.02 9.50 -0.41
CA VAL A 337 19.45 10.78 -0.80
C VAL A 337 19.12 11.62 0.43
N PRO A 338 19.08 12.96 0.31
CA PRO A 338 18.69 13.87 1.39
C PRO A 338 17.33 13.55 2.02
N ASP A 339 17.18 13.87 3.30
CA ASP A 339 16.00 13.54 4.09
C ASP A 339 14.73 14.32 3.70
N HIS A 340 14.86 15.48 3.04
CA HIS A 340 13.69 16.23 2.56
C HIS A 340 12.85 15.44 1.55
N PHE A 341 13.45 14.48 0.81
CA PHE A 341 12.73 13.59 -0.12
C PHE A 341 11.74 12.64 0.55
N LYS A 342 11.69 12.56 1.89
CA LYS A 342 10.60 11.85 2.60
C LYS A 342 9.25 12.47 2.27
N VAL A 343 9.19 13.76 1.93
CA VAL A 343 7.96 14.50 1.61
C VAL A 343 8.12 15.06 0.20
N TYR A 344 7.08 14.98 -0.62
CA TYR A 344 7.09 15.58 -1.95
C TYR A 344 7.05 17.12 -1.87
N PRO A 345 7.64 17.82 -2.85
CA PRO A 345 7.47 19.26 -2.94
C PRO A 345 6.01 19.60 -3.27
N ILE A 346 5.51 20.72 -2.74
CA ILE A 346 4.27 21.33 -3.22
C ILE A 346 4.48 21.71 -4.69
N PRO A 347 3.53 21.40 -5.61
CA PRO A 347 3.64 21.74 -7.01
C PRO A 347 3.94 23.23 -7.24
N ALA A 348 4.87 23.54 -8.14
CA ALA A 348 5.28 24.92 -8.42
C ALA A 348 4.12 25.78 -8.93
N ASP A 349 3.20 25.21 -9.70
CA ASP A 349 2.00 25.90 -10.19
C ASP A 349 1.08 26.33 -9.04
N ASP A 350 0.97 25.51 -7.99
CA ASP A 350 0.13 25.81 -6.82
C ASP A 350 0.78 26.89 -5.95
N LEU A 351 2.10 26.81 -5.74
CA LEU A 351 2.88 27.88 -5.08
C LEU A 351 2.81 29.22 -5.84
N GLY A 352 2.82 29.18 -7.17
CA GLY A 352 2.70 30.37 -8.01
C GLY A 352 1.29 30.98 -8.02
N ALA A 353 0.26 30.16 -7.82
CA ALA A 353 -1.13 30.59 -7.84
C ALA A 353 -1.67 30.98 -6.45
N ASN A 354 -1.10 30.42 -5.37
CA ASN A 354 -1.56 30.63 -4.01
C ASN A 354 -0.45 31.16 -3.10
N GLU A 355 -0.46 32.47 -2.85
CA GLU A 355 0.53 33.17 -2.02
C GLU A 355 0.50 32.77 -0.53
N ASN A 356 -0.50 32.00 -0.08
CA ASN A 356 -0.56 31.49 1.28
C ASN A 356 0.28 30.22 1.48
N LEU A 357 0.83 29.63 0.41
CA LEU A 357 1.57 28.37 0.49
C LEU A 357 3.06 28.60 0.64
N GLU A 358 3.65 27.94 1.62
CA GLU A 358 5.10 27.81 1.76
C GLU A 358 5.57 26.42 1.34
N GLN A 359 6.68 26.36 0.62
CA GLN A 359 7.28 25.11 0.19
C GLN A 359 7.78 24.27 1.37
N ASN A 360 7.73 22.94 1.23
CA ASN A 360 8.33 22.01 2.18
C ASN A 360 9.85 22.23 2.32
N SER A 361 10.34 22.14 3.57
CA SER A 361 11.75 22.37 3.90
C SER A 361 12.70 21.51 3.06
N GLY A 362 13.72 22.14 2.48
CA GLY A 362 14.74 21.49 1.66
C GLY A 362 14.51 21.57 0.15
N TYR A 363 13.32 21.99 -0.28
CA TYR A 363 13.04 22.35 -1.67
C TYR A 363 13.15 23.87 -1.87
N GLU A 364 13.53 24.30 -3.07
CA GLU A 364 13.59 25.72 -3.41
C GLU A 364 12.17 26.30 -3.51
N SER A 365 11.95 27.49 -2.95
CA SER A 365 10.75 28.28 -3.21
C SER A 365 10.94 29.06 -4.51
N SER A 366 9.93 29.08 -5.38
CA SER A 366 9.94 29.70 -6.70
C SER A 366 10.07 31.24 -6.69
N ASN A 367 10.33 31.88 -5.55
CA ASN A 367 10.37 33.34 -5.41
C ASN A 367 11.74 33.99 -5.68
N ASN A 368 12.71 33.25 -6.22
CA ASN A 368 14.03 33.78 -6.63
C ASN A 368 14.26 33.76 -8.14
N ALA A 369 13.24 34.14 -8.92
CA ALA A 369 13.39 34.52 -10.32
C ALA A 369 12.97 35.98 -10.50
N ASN A 370 13.86 36.91 -10.13
CA ASN A 370 13.83 38.31 -10.55
C ASN A 370 15.16 38.67 -11.21
#